data_AF-Q7W3Y5-F1
#
_entry.id   AF-Q7W3Y5-F1
#
_cell.length_a   1.000
_cell.length_b   1.000
_cell.length_c   1.000
_cell.angle_alpha   90.00
_cell.angle_beta   90.00
_cell.angle_gamma   90.00
#
_symmetry.space_group_name_H-M   'P 1'
#
loop_
_entity.id
_entity.type
_entity.pdbx_description
1 polymer ?
#
loop_
_entity_poly.entity_id
_entity_poly.type
_entity_poly.pdbx_seq_one_letter_code
_entity_poly.pdbx_strand_id
1 'polypeptide(L)'
;MTAPAANTLALRPAHAPSEKYQEYLRRDRRRKHHVRLAQLMLLVLFLCAWEILPRMHVLNPLLTSYPSALWPTFFELWNHGNLPRHIAATVMATLVGFGLSMLIGVAVAAALWWSDFLYKVIDPFLVVANAMPKIAFVPIFYLWLGSDYAVYGMAVAIAVFVTIMVVYAGFRGVDPNKMKLAYTFGASRWQVLTKVILPGSVPTLIAAVKMNIGLALVGVIVGEFQSADLGLGFLIMNGSQIFKLNIVMTAITLLALISSVMYLAIYRLEAAVARRYA
;
A
#
# COMPACT_ATOMS: atom_id res chain seq x y z
N MET A 1 30.54 -63.87 -7.33
CA MET A 1 30.04 -62.58 -6.80
C MET A 1 30.68 -61.47 -7.62
N THR A 2 29.99 -60.98 -8.65
CA THR A 2 30.44 -59.87 -9.51
C THR A 2 29.31 -58.83 -9.54
N ALA A 3 29.56 -57.67 -8.96
CA ALA A 3 28.60 -56.58 -8.84
C ALA A 3 28.13 -56.07 -10.21
N PRO A 4 26.85 -55.69 -10.40
CA PRO A 4 26.40 -55.07 -11.63
C PRO A 4 26.82 -53.60 -11.66
N ALA A 5 27.35 -53.17 -12.81
CA ALA A 5 27.77 -51.81 -13.09
C ALA A 5 26.63 -50.81 -12.90
N ALA A 6 26.91 -49.76 -12.13
CA ALA A 6 26.02 -48.64 -11.91
C ALA A 6 25.77 -47.89 -13.24
N ASN A 7 24.53 -47.92 -13.71
CA ASN A 7 24.02 -47.07 -14.78
C ASN A 7 24.10 -45.61 -14.33
N THR A 8 25.18 -44.92 -14.66
CA THR A 8 25.28 -43.47 -14.57
C THR A 8 24.42 -42.88 -15.68
N LEU A 9 23.18 -42.49 -15.33
CA LEU A 9 22.34 -41.64 -16.16
C LEU A 9 23.10 -40.34 -16.46
N ALA A 10 23.75 -40.30 -17.62
CA ALA A 10 24.38 -39.11 -18.14
C ALA A 10 23.31 -38.01 -18.26
N LEU A 11 23.40 -37.01 -17.38
CA LEU A 11 22.59 -35.80 -17.45
C LEU A 11 22.79 -35.18 -18.83
N ARG A 12 21.72 -35.16 -19.64
CA ARG A 12 21.71 -34.51 -20.97
C ARG A 12 22.28 -33.10 -20.83
N PRO A 13 23.21 -32.67 -21.70
CA PRO A 13 23.69 -31.28 -21.67
C PRO A 13 22.50 -30.35 -21.90
N ALA A 14 22.40 -29.30 -21.07
CA ALA A 14 21.36 -28.29 -21.22
C ALA A 14 21.37 -27.77 -22.67
N HIS A 15 20.31 -28.06 -23.44
CA HIS A 15 20.20 -27.60 -24.82
C HIS A 15 20.39 -26.09 -24.88
N ALA A 16 21.29 -25.62 -25.74
CA ALA A 16 21.46 -24.20 -26.01
C ALA A 16 20.09 -23.61 -26.37
N PRO A 17 19.67 -22.48 -25.77
CA PRO A 17 18.35 -21.92 -25.97
C PRO A 17 18.08 -21.67 -27.47
N SER A 18 16.98 -22.23 -27.98
CA SER A 18 16.53 -22.07 -29.37
C SER A 18 16.56 -20.60 -29.83
N GLU A 19 16.93 -20.33 -31.08
CA GLU A 19 16.96 -18.98 -31.65
C GLU A 19 15.63 -18.23 -31.46
N LYS A 20 14.50 -18.94 -31.62
CA LYS A 20 13.15 -18.39 -31.37
C LYS A 20 12.95 -17.97 -29.90
N TYR A 21 13.54 -18.71 -28.96
CA TYR A 21 13.49 -18.35 -27.54
C TYR A 21 14.38 -17.13 -27.23
N GLN A 22 15.54 -17.02 -27.88
CA GLN A 22 16.38 -15.82 -27.76
C GLN A 22 15.72 -14.57 -28.35
N GLU A 23 15.04 -14.69 -29.49
CA GLU A 23 14.25 -13.59 -30.08
C GLU A 23 13.12 -13.13 -29.16
N TYR A 24 12.40 -14.09 -28.54
CA TYR A 24 11.37 -13.80 -27.54
C TYR A 24 11.94 -13.00 -26.36
N LEU A 25 13.08 -13.42 -25.78
CA LEU A 25 13.71 -12.70 -24.67
C LEU A 25 14.17 -11.29 -25.06
N ARG A 26 14.69 -11.10 -26.29
CA ARG A 26 15.07 -9.77 -26.80
C ARG A 26 13.84 -8.86 -26.96
N ARG A 27 12.73 -9.38 -27.48
CA ARG A 27 11.45 -8.64 -27.59
C ARG A 27 10.90 -8.26 -26.22
N ASP A 28 10.93 -9.16 -25.25
CA ASP A 28 10.47 -8.89 -23.88
C ASP A 28 11.33 -7.83 -23.17
N ARG A 29 12.67 -7.92 -23.28
CA ARG A 29 13.59 -6.90 -22.74
C ARG A 29 13.36 -5.53 -23.39
N ARG A 30 13.21 -5.48 -24.72
CA ARG A 30 12.90 -4.23 -25.43
C ARG A 30 11.57 -3.65 -24.97
N ARG A 31 10.51 -4.45 -24.89
CA ARG A 31 9.21 -4.02 -24.40
C ARG A 31 9.30 -3.44 -22.98
N LYS A 32 9.97 -4.13 -22.06
CA LYS A 32 10.20 -3.62 -20.68
C LYS A 32 10.96 -2.30 -20.68
N HIS A 33 11.96 -2.14 -21.54
CA HIS A 33 12.69 -0.88 -21.69
C HIS A 33 11.81 0.24 -22.24
N HIS A 34 11.03 -0.01 -23.30
CA HIS A 34 10.08 0.95 -23.86
C HIS A 34 9.01 1.36 -22.84
N VAL A 35 8.49 0.42 -22.04
CA VAL A 35 7.53 0.72 -20.97
C VAL A 35 8.15 1.65 -19.93
N ARG A 36 9.37 1.36 -19.45
CA ARG A 36 10.06 2.23 -18.49
C ARG A 36 10.37 3.61 -19.06
N LEU A 37 10.80 3.68 -20.32
CA LEU A 37 11.02 4.94 -21.03
C LEU A 37 9.73 5.75 -21.14
N ALA A 38 8.61 5.12 -21.52
CA ALA A 38 7.32 5.79 -21.61
C ALA A 38 6.84 6.31 -20.23
N GLN A 39 7.02 5.51 -19.17
CA GLN A 39 6.72 5.94 -17.80
C GLN A 39 7.58 7.14 -17.37
N LEU A 40 8.89 7.11 -17.65
CA LEU A 40 9.79 8.21 -17.34
C LEU A 40 9.45 9.46 -18.16
N MET A 41 9.16 9.29 -19.45
CA MET A 41 8.75 10.38 -20.35
C MET A 41 7.47 11.05 -19.87
N LEU A 42 6.48 10.27 -19.42
CA LEU A 42 5.23 10.80 -18.89
C LEU A 42 5.45 11.60 -17.59
N LEU A 43 6.31 11.10 -16.70
CA LEU A 43 6.69 11.82 -15.48
C LEU A 43 7.43 13.14 -15.79
N VAL A 44 8.41 13.10 -16.70
CA VAL A 44 9.17 14.28 -17.12
C VAL A 44 8.24 15.29 -17.78
N LEU A 45 7.35 14.85 -18.67
CA LEU A 45 6.37 15.72 -19.32
C LEU A 45 5.47 16.41 -18.30
N PHE A 46 5.00 15.68 -17.28
CA PHE A 46 4.21 16.24 -16.19
C PHE A 46 4.99 17.31 -15.40
N LEU A 47 6.24 17.02 -15.00
CA LEU A 47 7.07 17.98 -14.26
C LEU A 47 7.40 19.22 -15.09
N CYS A 48 7.73 19.05 -16.37
CA CYS A 48 7.95 20.16 -17.29
C CYS A 48 6.69 21.00 -17.47
N ALA A 49 5.52 20.38 -17.62
CA ALA A 49 4.25 21.11 -17.71
C ALA A 49 3.97 21.90 -16.42
N TRP A 50 4.21 21.31 -15.24
CA TRP A 50 4.02 21.98 -13.95
C TRP A 50 5.01 23.12 -13.70
N GLU A 51 6.22 23.08 -14.26
CA GLU A 51 7.17 24.21 -14.19
C GLU A 51 6.84 25.31 -15.21
N ILE A 52 6.49 24.95 -16.44
CA ILE A 52 6.36 25.89 -17.56
C ILE A 52 5.01 26.63 -17.54
N LEU A 53 3.89 25.93 -17.30
CA LEU A 53 2.56 26.53 -17.38
C LEU A 53 2.36 27.69 -16.38
N PRO A 54 2.78 27.59 -15.11
CA PRO A 54 2.70 28.71 -14.18
C PRO A 54 3.65 29.85 -14.57
N ARG A 55 4.89 29.55 -14.99
CA ARG A 55 5.86 30.58 -15.44
C ARG A 55 5.37 31.37 -16.64
N MET A 56 4.67 30.71 -17.56
CA MET A 56 4.03 31.36 -18.71
C MET A 56 2.73 32.09 -18.35
N HIS A 57 2.35 32.15 -17.07
CA HIS A 57 1.12 32.76 -16.58
C HIS A 57 -0.17 32.16 -17.19
N VAL A 58 -0.08 30.97 -17.79
CA VAL A 58 -1.24 30.19 -18.24
C VAL A 58 -2.02 29.69 -17.02
N LEU A 59 -1.29 29.39 -15.94
CA LEU A 59 -1.83 29.09 -14.62
C LEU A 59 -1.33 30.15 -13.62
N ASN A 60 -2.13 30.47 -12.61
CA ASN A 60 -1.74 31.44 -11.59
C ASN A 60 -0.58 30.87 -10.74
N PRO A 61 0.64 31.45 -10.81
CA PRO A 61 1.81 30.95 -10.08
C PRO A 61 1.62 30.92 -8.57
N LEU A 62 0.80 31.84 -8.04
CA LEU A 62 0.48 31.89 -6.62
C LEU A 62 -0.33 30.66 -6.20
N LEU A 63 -1.21 30.16 -7.08
CA LEU A 63 -2.10 29.04 -6.79
C LEU A 63 -1.43 27.68 -7.01
N THR A 64 -0.74 27.51 -8.14
CA THR A 64 -0.17 26.22 -8.52
C THR A 64 1.25 26.00 -8.03
N SER A 65 1.90 27.07 -7.56
CA SER A 65 3.36 27.11 -7.37
C SER A 65 4.08 26.61 -8.64
N TYR A 66 5.35 26.25 -8.52
CA TYR A 66 6.11 25.52 -9.53
C TYR A 66 7.25 24.75 -8.83
N PRO A 67 7.66 23.58 -9.35
CA PRO A 67 8.67 22.71 -8.72
C PRO A 67 9.93 23.43 -8.22
N SER A 68 10.47 24.39 -8.97
CA SER A 68 11.69 25.08 -8.55
C SER A 68 11.50 25.97 -7.30
N ALA A 69 10.28 26.45 -7.04
CA ALA A 69 9.95 27.26 -5.86
C ALA A 69 9.80 26.43 -4.58
N LEU A 70 9.72 25.10 -4.69
CA LEU A 70 9.60 24.21 -3.54
C LEU A 70 10.92 24.07 -2.78
N TRP A 71 12.06 24.18 -3.46
CA TRP A 71 13.37 24.01 -2.83
C TRP A 71 13.66 25.04 -1.73
N PRO A 72 13.49 26.36 -1.95
CA PRO A 72 13.68 27.34 -0.88
C PRO A 72 12.76 27.08 0.31
N THR A 73 11.47 26.81 0.06
CA THR A 73 10.50 26.53 1.12
C THR A 73 10.82 25.25 1.88
N PHE A 74 11.31 24.21 1.19
CA PHE A 74 11.80 22.99 1.83
C PHE A 74 12.96 23.28 2.79
N PHE A 75 13.98 24.03 2.35
CA PHE A 75 15.14 24.36 3.18
C PHE A 75 14.77 25.29 4.35
N GLU A 76 13.85 26.23 4.14
CA GLU A 76 13.29 27.06 5.20
C GLU A 76 12.62 26.18 6.28
N LEU A 77 11.69 25.32 5.89
CA LEU A 77 10.99 24.40 6.79
C LEU A 77 11.94 23.42 7.49
N TRP A 78 13.00 22.99 6.80
CA TRP A 78 14.02 22.09 7.33
C TRP A 78 14.88 22.76 8.41
N ASN A 79 15.40 23.97 8.12
CA ASN A 79 16.31 24.69 9.02
C ASN A 79 15.62 25.20 10.28
N HIS A 80 14.32 25.53 10.20
CA HIS A 80 13.52 25.91 11.38
C HIS A 80 13.12 24.72 12.26
N GLY A 81 13.59 23.50 11.98
CA GLY A 81 13.38 22.31 12.82
C GLY A 81 11.97 21.72 12.80
N ASN A 82 11.07 22.30 12.01
CA ASN A 82 9.67 21.87 11.97
C ASN A 82 9.49 20.67 11.03
N LEU A 83 10.13 20.66 9.86
CA LEU A 83 9.82 19.68 8.81
C LEU A 83 10.09 18.21 9.17
N PRO A 84 11.25 17.84 9.77
CA PRO A 84 11.52 16.45 10.12
C PRO A 84 10.51 15.88 11.11
N ARG A 85 10.02 16.71 12.04
CA ARG A 85 9.01 16.32 13.03
C ARG A 85 7.65 16.07 12.37
N HIS A 86 7.23 16.90 11.42
CA HIS A 86 6.01 16.68 10.65
C HIS A 86 6.10 15.40 9.80
N ILE A 87 7.22 15.16 9.12
CA ILE A 87 7.44 13.94 8.34
C ILE A 87 7.38 12.70 9.26
N ALA A 88 8.09 12.74 10.38
CA ALA A 88 8.14 11.62 11.33
C ALA A 88 6.76 11.32 11.91
N ALA A 89 5.98 12.33 12.28
CA ALA A 89 4.62 12.17 12.79
C ALA A 89 3.73 11.46 11.77
N THR A 90 3.69 11.93 10.52
CA THR A 90 2.87 11.32 9.46
C THR A 90 3.31 9.89 9.15
N VAL A 91 4.61 9.63 9.04
CA VAL A 91 5.13 8.28 8.76
C VAL A 91 4.79 7.33 9.91
N MET A 92 5.02 7.74 11.16
CA MET A 92 4.74 6.91 12.33
C MET A 92 3.24 6.62 12.45
N ALA A 93 2.39 7.64 12.32
CA ALA A 93 0.94 7.48 12.31
C ALA A 93 0.48 6.52 11.21
N THR A 94 1.11 6.60 10.03
CA THR A 94 0.78 5.73 8.90
C THR A 94 1.17 4.29 9.19
N LEU A 95 2.38 4.05 9.72
CA LEU A 95 2.85 2.70 10.05
C LEU A 95 2.01 2.05 11.16
N VAL A 96 1.64 2.81 12.19
CA VAL A 96 0.78 2.33 13.28
C VAL A 96 -0.64 2.06 12.77
N GLY A 97 -1.23 3.01 12.04
CA GLY A 97 -2.56 2.85 11.45
C GLY A 97 -2.63 1.67 10.47
N PHE A 98 -1.60 1.51 9.63
CA PHE A 98 -1.41 0.35 8.76
C PHE A 98 -1.31 -0.95 9.55
N GLY A 99 -0.48 -1.01 10.59
CA GLY A 99 -0.31 -2.21 11.40
C GLY A 99 -1.58 -2.63 12.11
N LEU A 100 -2.27 -1.68 12.75
CA LEU A 100 -3.52 -1.91 13.47
C LEU A 100 -4.65 -2.34 12.53
N SER A 101 -4.85 -1.63 11.42
CA SER A 101 -5.87 -1.99 10.43
C SER A 101 -5.60 -3.35 9.78
N MET A 102 -4.33 -3.69 9.51
CA MET A 102 -3.96 -4.99 8.98
C MET A 102 -4.26 -6.10 9.98
N LEU A 103 -3.84 -5.92 11.23
CA LEU A 103 -4.03 -6.90 12.30
C LEU A 103 -5.53 -7.14 12.56
N ILE A 104 -6.30 -6.07 12.77
CA ILE A 104 -7.74 -6.14 13.02
C ILE A 104 -8.44 -6.73 11.79
N GLY A 105 -8.08 -6.28 10.60
CA GLY A 105 -8.73 -6.71 9.36
C GLY A 105 -8.53 -8.19 9.07
N VAL A 106 -7.31 -8.71 9.24
CA VAL A 106 -7.01 -10.14 9.10
C VAL A 106 -7.70 -10.97 10.18
N ALA A 107 -7.68 -10.51 11.44
CA ALA A 107 -8.33 -11.21 12.55
C ALA A 107 -9.85 -11.33 12.33
N VAL A 108 -10.51 -10.24 11.94
CA VAL A 108 -11.94 -10.24 11.63
C VAL A 108 -12.22 -11.10 10.40
N ALA A 109 -11.46 -10.97 9.32
CA ALA A 109 -11.65 -11.83 8.14
C ALA A 109 -11.51 -13.33 8.46
N ALA A 110 -10.58 -13.69 9.35
CA ALA A 110 -10.43 -15.07 9.81
C ALA A 110 -11.62 -15.55 10.64
N ALA A 111 -12.17 -14.69 11.51
CA ALA A 111 -13.38 -14.98 12.27
C ALA A 111 -14.61 -15.16 11.36
N LEU A 112 -14.77 -14.29 10.35
CA LEU A 112 -15.83 -14.39 9.34
C LEU A 112 -15.69 -15.65 8.48
N TRP A 113 -14.46 -16.05 8.16
CA TRP A 113 -14.22 -17.29 7.43
C TRP A 113 -14.63 -18.54 8.24
N TRP A 114 -14.46 -18.50 9.57
CA TRP A 114 -14.81 -19.62 10.43
C TRP A 114 -16.31 -19.92 10.48
N SER A 115 -17.14 -18.90 10.32
CA SER A 115 -18.60 -18.99 10.45
C SER A 115 -19.32 -18.33 9.28
N ASP A 116 -19.88 -19.17 8.39
CA ASP A 116 -20.70 -18.72 7.26
C ASP A 116 -21.93 -17.91 7.71
N PHE A 117 -22.49 -18.24 8.88
CA PHE A 117 -23.57 -17.47 9.49
C PHE A 117 -23.09 -16.05 9.85
N LEU A 118 -21.95 -15.93 10.53
CA LEU A 118 -21.41 -14.64 10.95
C LEU A 118 -21.11 -13.76 9.73
N TYR A 119 -20.55 -14.34 8.67
CA TYR A 119 -20.32 -13.65 7.41
C TYR A 119 -21.62 -13.12 6.81
N LYS A 120 -22.65 -13.97 6.65
CA LYS A 120 -23.95 -13.55 6.09
C LYS A 120 -24.62 -12.44 6.89
N VAL A 121 -24.43 -12.41 8.21
CA VAL A 121 -24.94 -11.34 9.07
C VAL A 121 -24.16 -10.04 8.90
N ILE A 122 -22.83 -10.11 8.86
CA ILE A 122 -21.94 -8.93 8.92
C ILE A 122 -21.66 -8.33 7.53
N ASP A 123 -21.67 -9.13 6.46
CA ASP A 123 -21.30 -8.72 5.11
C ASP A 123 -22.03 -7.45 4.60
N PRO A 124 -23.37 -7.30 4.76
CA PRO A 124 -24.05 -6.08 4.35
C PRO A 124 -23.54 -4.84 5.10
N PHE A 125 -23.23 -4.98 6.39
CA PHE A 125 -22.72 -3.88 7.21
C PHE A 125 -21.29 -3.50 6.83
N LEU A 126 -20.44 -4.46 6.43
CA LEU A 126 -19.09 -4.15 5.94
C LEU A 126 -19.13 -3.33 4.66
N VAL A 127 -20.02 -3.70 3.73
CA VAL A 127 -20.21 -2.99 2.46
C VAL A 127 -20.68 -1.55 2.74
N VAL A 128 -21.70 -1.38 3.59
CA VAL A 128 -22.21 -0.06 3.97
C VAL A 128 -21.14 0.76 4.67
N ALA A 129 -20.45 0.19 5.67
CA ALA A 129 -19.39 0.88 6.40
C ALA A 129 -18.23 1.31 5.50
N ASN A 130 -17.92 0.53 4.46
CA ASN A 130 -16.93 0.93 3.47
C ASN A 130 -17.40 2.08 2.57
N ALA A 131 -18.69 2.11 2.22
CA ALA A 131 -19.28 3.12 1.33
C ALA A 131 -19.56 4.46 2.03
N MET A 132 -19.67 4.48 3.36
CA MET A 132 -19.90 5.72 4.12
C MET A 132 -18.78 6.75 3.90
N PRO A 133 -19.10 8.05 3.90
CA PRO A 133 -18.09 9.11 3.84
C PRO A 133 -17.33 9.19 5.16
N LYS A 134 -16.25 8.40 5.29
CA LYS A 134 -15.49 8.25 6.54
C LYS A 134 -14.89 9.57 7.06
N ILE A 135 -14.65 10.52 6.15
CA ILE A 135 -14.14 11.87 6.47
C ILE A 135 -15.08 12.62 7.43
N ALA A 136 -16.39 12.36 7.38
CA ALA A 136 -17.36 13.02 8.26
C ALA A 136 -17.16 12.66 9.76
N PHE A 137 -16.45 11.56 10.06
CA PHE A 137 -16.19 11.15 11.43
C PHE A 137 -14.97 11.83 12.07
N VAL A 138 -14.21 12.66 11.34
CA VAL A 138 -13.01 13.32 11.88
C VAL A 138 -13.29 14.10 13.18
N PRO A 139 -14.33 14.96 13.27
CA PRO A 139 -14.63 15.66 14.52
C PRO A 139 -15.04 14.74 15.66
N ILE A 140 -15.69 13.61 15.34
CA ILE A 140 -16.13 12.62 16.32
C ILE A 140 -14.92 11.87 16.89
N PHE A 141 -13.99 11.45 16.04
CA PHE A 141 -12.73 10.86 16.48
C PHE A 141 -11.91 11.85 17.31
N TYR A 142 -11.87 13.13 16.93
CA TYR A 142 -11.25 14.17 17.75
C TYR A 142 -11.88 14.28 19.13
N LEU A 143 -13.22 14.29 19.21
CA LEU A 143 -13.93 14.39 20.48
C LEU A 143 -13.73 13.15 21.38
N TRP A 144 -13.72 11.94 20.79
CA TRP A 144 -13.63 10.69 21.54
C TRP A 144 -12.21 10.31 21.93
N LEU A 145 -11.26 10.51 21.02
CA LEU A 145 -9.87 10.05 21.17
C LEU A 145 -8.90 11.18 21.53
N GLY A 146 -9.33 12.44 21.43
CA GLY A 146 -8.46 13.61 21.57
C GLY A 146 -7.59 13.84 20.32
N SER A 147 -6.82 14.93 20.35
CA SER A 147 -5.92 15.34 19.27
C SER A 147 -4.86 14.27 18.97
N ASP A 148 -4.29 13.67 20.00
CA ASP A 148 -3.17 12.74 19.89
C ASP A 148 -3.56 11.43 19.18
N TYR A 149 -4.75 10.89 19.46
CA TYR A 149 -5.15 9.56 18.98
C TYR A 149 -6.13 9.57 17.80
N ALA A 150 -6.79 10.70 17.53
CA ALA A 150 -7.77 10.80 16.44
C ALA A 150 -7.18 10.48 15.06
N VAL A 151 -5.92 10.86 14.81
CA VAL A 151 -5.21 10.56 13.56
C VAL A 151 -5.10 9.05 13.32
N TYR A 152 -4.73 8.29 14.36
CA TYR A 152 -4.62 6.84 14.29
C TYR A 152 -6.00 6.18 14.13
N GLY A 153 -7.01 6.68 14.84
CA GLY A 153 -8.40 6.24 14.69
C GLY A 153 -8.90 6.38 13.25
N MET A 154 -8.62 7.53 12.63
CA MET A 154 -8.99 7.78 11.23
C MET A 154 -8.24 6.86 10.26
N ALA A 155 -6.93 6.67 10.46
CA ALA A 155 -6.12 5.74 9.68
C ALA A 155 -6.69 4.32 9.71
N VAL A 156 -7.05 3.83 10.91
CA VAL A 156 -7.64 2.51 11.09
C VAL A 156 -9.03 2.43 10.45
N ALA A 157 -9.90 3.41 10.70
CA ALA A 157 -11.27 3.40 10.20
C ALA A 157 -11.35 3.40 8.66
N ILE A 158 -10.45 4.12 7.98
CA ILE A 158 -10.41 4.10 6.51
C ILE A 158 -9.99 2.74 5.97
N ALA A 159 -8.95 2.15 6.56
CA ALA A 159 -8.26 1.01 5.97
C ALA A 159 -8.78 -0.36 6.42
N VAL A 160 -9.38 -0.46 7.62
CA VAL A 160 -9.81 -1.75 8.22
C VAL A 160 -10.87 -2.47 7.38
N PHE A 161 -11.92 -1.77 6.92
CA PHE A 161 -13.02 -2.41 6.19
C PHE A 161 -12.57 -2.97 4.84
N VAL A 162 -11.75 -2.21 4.10
CA VAL A 162 -11.17 -2.69 2.84
C VAL A 162 -10.28 -3.90 3.09
N THR A 163 -9.46 -3.86 4.15
CA THR A 163 -8.61 -5.00 4.51
C THR A 163 -9.44 -6.24 4.82
N ILE A 164 -10.51 -6.13 5.61
CA ILE A 164 -11.41 -7.27 5.91
C ILE A 164 -11.93 -7.88 4.61
N MET A 165 -12.46 -7.04 3.70
CA MET A 165 -13.08 -7.50 2.45
C MET A 165 -12.06 -8.19 1.53
N VAL A 166 -10.87 -7.60 1.35
CA VAL A 166 -9.82 -8.16 0.48
C VAL A 166 -9.27 -9.47 1.05
N VAL A 167 -8.98 -9.52 2.35
CA VAL A 167 -8.46 -10.71 3.01
C VAL A 167 -9.49 -11.84 3.00
N TYR A 168 -10.75 -11.54 3.32
CA TYR A 168 -11.83 -12.52 3.28
C TYR A 168 -12.06 -13.08 1.87
N ALA A 169 -12.04 -12.22 0.85
CA ALA A 169 -12.11 -12.66 -0.55
C ALA A 169 -10.93 -13.60 -0.91
N GLY A 170 -9.73 -13.31 -0.39
CA GLY A 170 -8.58 -14.20 -0.50
C GLY A 170 -8.82 -15.58 0.11
N PHE A 171 -9.35 -15.61 1.34
CA PHE A 171 -9.64 -16.87 2.04
C PHE A 171 -10.68 -17.72 1.30
N ARG A 172 -11.70 -17.08 0.70
CA ARG A 172 -12.72 -17.75 -0.12
C ARG A 172 -12.22 -18.16 -1.50
N GLY A 173 -11.17 -17.54 -2.01
CA GLY A 173 -10.53 -17.87 -3.29
C GLY A 173 -9.65 -19.13 -3.26
N VAL A 174 -9.35 -19.67 -2.07
CA VAL A 174 -8.59 -20.92 -1.93
C VAL A 174 -9.45 -22.11 -2.37
N ASP A 175 -8.87 -22.98 -3.21
CA ASP A 175 -9.54 -24.17 -3.76
C ASP A 175 -10.23 -25.02 -2.65
N PRO A 176 -11.57 -25.17 -2.71
CA PRO A 176 -12.32 -25.97 -1.75
C PRO A 176 -11.84 -27.42 -1.64
N ASN A 177 -11.28 -28.00 -2.69
CA ASN A 177 -10.78 -29.37 -2.69
C ASN A 177 -9.57 -29.53 -1.77
N LYS A 178 -8.70 -28.51 -1.66
CA LYS A 178 -7.57 -28.52 -0.73
C LYS A 178 -8.05 -28.56 0.73
N MET A 179 -9.13 -27.84 1.03
CA MET A 179 -9.75 -27.85 2.36
C MET A 179 -10.39 -29.21 2.65
N LYS A 180 -11.17 -29.77 1.71
CA LYS A 180 -11.79 -31.10 1.85
C LYS A 180 -10.75 -32.20 2.09
N LEU A 181 -9.65 -32.19 1.31
CA LEU A 181 -8.55 -33.14 1.48
C LEU A 181 -7.95 -33.06 2.88
N ALA A 182 -7.67 -31.86 3.38
CA ALA A 182 -7.14 -31.68 4.73
C ALA A 182 -8.11 -32.22 5.80
N TYR A 183 -9.42 -31.99 5.65
CA TYR A 183 -10.43 -32.55 6.56
C TYR A 183 -10.48 -34.09 6.50
N THR A 184 -10.29 -34.71 5.33
CA THR A 184 -10.21 -36.18 5.20
C THR A 184 -9.01 -36.76 5.95
N PHE A 185 -7.90 -36.02 6.06
CA PHE A 185 -6.76 -36.38 6.89
C PHE A 185 -6.95 -36.05 8.38
N GLY A 186 -8.15 -35.67 8.82
CA GLY A 186 -8.46 -35.35 10.21
C GLY A 186 -7.99 -33.97 10.68
N ALA A 187 -7.67 -33.05 9.75
CA ALA A 187 -7.23 -31.72 10.13
C ALA A 187 -8.35 -30.93 10.82
N SER A 188 -8.03 -30.27 11.93
CA SER A 188 -8.95 -29.35 12.61
C SER A 188 -9.14 -28.06 11.81
N ARG A 189 -10.22 -27.31 12.07
CA ARG A 189 -10.46 -26.01 11.40
C ARG A 189 -9.30 -25.02 11.57
N TRP A 190 -8.65 -25.01 12.73
CA TRP A 190 -7.46 -24.19 12.97
C TRP A 190 -6.27 -24.61 12.10
N GLN A 191 -6.06 -25.92 11.93
CA GLN A 191 -5.02 -26.44 11.05
C GLN A 191 -5.31 -26.11 9.59
N VAL A 192 -6.56 -26.16 9.15
CA VAL A 192 -6.96 -25.75 7.79
C VAL A 192 -6.70 -24.26 7.59
N LEU A 193 -7.11 -23.41 8.54
CA LEU A 193 -6.86 -21.96 8.46
C LEU A 193 -5.35 -21.65 8.37
N THR A 194 -4.55 -22.22 9.26
CA THR A 194 -3.13 -21.90 9.38
C THR A 194 -2.23 -22.57 8.34
N LYS A 195 -2.56 -23.80 7.91
CA LYS A 195 -1.71 -24.59 7.02
C LYS A 195 -2.18 -24.63 5.57
N VAL A 196 -3.44 -24.31 5.30
CA VAL A 196 -4.00 -24.35 3.93
C VAL A 196 -4.38 -22.95 3.47
N ILE A 197 -5.14 -22.21 4.28
CA ILE A 197 -5.77 -20.97 3.84
C ILE A 197 -4.82 -19.79 3.91
N LEU A 198 -4.17 -19.56 5.05
CA LEU A 198 -3.18 -18.49 5.18
C LEU A 198 -2.06 -18.63 4.13
N PRO A 199 -1.44 -19.81 3.93
CA PRO A 199 -0.45 -20.00 2.86
C PRO A 199 -1.06 -19.86 1.46
N GLY A 200 -2.25 -20.41 1.23
CA GLY A 200 -2.96 -20.31 -0.05
C GLY A 200 -3.38 -18.89 -0.43
N SER A 201 -3.51 -18.00 0.56
CA SER A 201 -3.96 -16.62 0.40
C SER A 201 -2.82 -15.60 0.42
N VAL A 202 -1.56 -16.04 0.46
CA VAL A 202 -0.38 -15.16 0.46
C VAL A 202 -0.43 -14.10 -0.66
N PRO A 203 -0.75 -14.43 -1.92
CA PRO A 203 -0.85 -13.41 -2.97
C PRO A 203 -1.88 -12.32 -2.66
N THR A 204 -3.03 -12.70 -2.11
CA THR A 204 -4.09 -11.77 -1.73
C THR A 204 -3.74 -10.97 -0.49
N LEU A 205 -3.06 -11.57 0.49
CA LEU A 205 -2.52 -10.85 1.66
C LEU A 205 -1.50 -9.79 1.24
N ILE A 206 -0.65 -10.09 0.27
CA ILE A 206 0.30 -9.11 -0.30
C ILE A 206 -0.45 -7.96 -0.99
N ALA A 207 -1.50 -8.27 -1.76
CA ALA A 207 -2.36 -7.25 -2.35
C ALA A 207 -3.04 -6.39 -1.27
N ALA A 208 -3.54 -7.00 -0.20
CA ALA A 208 -4.13 -6.29 0.93
C ALA A 208 -3.11 -5.35 1.58
N VAL A 209 -1.88 -5.79 1.82
CA VAL A 209 -0.80 -4.94 2.37
C VAL A 209 -0.53 -3.71 1.48
N LYS A 210 -0.45 -3.90 0.16
CA LYS A 210 -0.22 -2.80 -0.80
C LYS A 210 -1.36 -1.78 -0.81
N MET A 211 -2.60 -2.24 -0.69
CA MET A 211 -3.75 -1.33 -0.62
C MET A 211 -3.81 -0.63 0.74
N ASN A 212 -3.57 -1.38 1.82
CA ASN A 212 -3.72 -0.92 3.19
C ASN A 212 -2.76 0.22 3.52
N ILE A 213 -1.50 0.19 3.05
CA ILE A 213 -0.54 1.27 3.31
C ILE A 213 -1.00 2.61 2.73
N GLY A 214 -1.59 2.59 1.53
CA GLY A 214 -2.11 3.79 0.87
C GLY A 214 -3.34 4.33 1.57
N LEU A 215 -4.27 3.43 1.94
CA LEU A 215 -5.49 3.80 2.68
C LEU A 215 -5.19 4.32 4.09
N ALA A 216 -4.23 3.72 4.79
CA ALA A 216 -3.76 4.19 6.08
C ALA A 216 -3.20 5.61 5.96
N LEU A 217 -2.36 5.88 4.94
CA LEU A 217 -1.82 7.21 4.69
C LEU A 217 -2.93 8.24 4.43
N VAL A 218 -3.93 7.88 3.60
CA VAL A 218 -5.11 8.72 3.37
C VAL A 218 -5.83 9.04 4.68
N GLY A 219 -6.04 8.05 5.54
CA GLY A 219 -6.68 8.27 6.84
C GLY A 219 -5.86 9.11 7.80
N VAL A 220 -4.53 8.97 7.80
CA VAL A 220 -3.63 9.85 8.55
C VAL A 220 -3.76 11.29 8.09
N ILE A 221 -3.66 11.56 6.78
CA ILE A 221 -3.76 12.93 6.23
C ILE A 221 -5.10 13.56 6.62
N VAL A 222 -6.19 12.81 6.45
CA VAL A 222 -7.54 13.26 6.81
C VAL A 222 -7.65 13.54 8.31
N GLY A 223 -7.02 12.73 9.15
CA GLY A 223 -6.94 12.98 10.59
C GLY A 223 -6.10 14.22 10.92
N GLU A 224 -4.96 14.39 10.28
CA GLU A 224 -4.04 15.52 10.49
C GLU A 224 -4.64 16.87 10.05
N PHE A 225 -5.61 16.89 9.14
CA PHE A 225 -6.26 18.12 8.68
C PHE A 225 -6.99 18.89 9.77
N GLN A 226 -7.54 18.20 10.77
CA GLN A 226 -8.40 18.84 11.78
C GLN A 226 -7.94 18.57 13.22
N SER A 227 -7.23 17.47 13.45
CA SER A 227 -7.01 16.93 14.78
C SER A 227 -5.59 17.09 15.31
N ALA A 228 -4.61 17.42 14.46
CA ALA A 228 -3.20 17.36 14.81
C ALA A 228 -2.51 18.70 14.66
N ASP A 229 -1.60 19.00 15.58
CA ASP A 229 -0.67 20.14 15.49
C ASP A 229 0.66 19.77 14.80
N LEU A 230 0.79 18.51 14.40
CA LEU A 230 1.98 17.92 13.76
C LEU A 230 1.54 17.02 12.58
N GLY A 231 2.45 16.85 11.62
CA GLY A 231 2.18 16.10 10.38
C GLY A 231 2.19 16.95 9.10
N LEU A 232 2.30 16.29 7.96
CA LEU A 232 2.26 16.92 6.64
C LEU A 232 0.85 17.39 6.27
N GLY A 233 -0.20 16.67 6.71
CA GLY A 233 -1.59 17.10 6.56
C GLY A 233 -1.87 18.40 7.29
N PHE A 234 -1.30 18.58 8.49
CA PHE A 234 -1.35 19.86 9.21
C PHE A 234 -0.69 20.99 8.41
N LEU A 235 0.50 20.77 7.83
CA LEU A 235 1.18 21.77 6.99
C LEU A 235 0.35 22.16 5.75
N ILE A 236 -0.34 21.19 5.15
CA ILE A 236 -1.27 21.42 4.03
C ILE A 236 -2.43 22.31 4.49
N MET A 237 -3.10 21.95 5.58
CA MET A 237 -4.26 22.70 6.06
C MET A 237 -3.87 24.11 6.50
N ASN A 238 -2.87 24.23 7.37
CA ASN A 238 -2.39 25.51 7.88
C ASN A 238 -1.88 26.40 6.74
N GLY A 239 -1.06 25.86 5.83
CA GLY A 239 -0.56 26.57 4.66
C GLY A 239 -1.69 27.06 3.75
N SER A 240 -2.76 26.29 3.60
CA SER A 240 -3.94 26.67 2.82
C SER A 240 -4.72 27.81 3.51
N GLN A 241 -4.88 27.78 4.82
CA GLN A 241 -5.60 28.81 5.58
C GLN A 241 -4.89 30.17 5.53
N ILE A 242 -3.56 30.18 5.56
CA ILE A 242 -2.76 31.42 5.44
C ILE A 242 -2.34 31.75 4.00
N PHE A 243 -2.92 31.06 3.00
CA PHE A 243 -2.62 31.23 1.56
C PHE A 243 -1.13 31.12 1.19
N LYS A 244 -0.32 30.40 1.97
CA LYS A 244 1.08 30.09 1.65
C LYS A 244 1.15 28.80 0.85
N LEU A 245 0.73 28.85 -0.41
CA LEU A 245 0.59 27.66 -1.26
C LEU A 245 1.93 26.98 -1.63
N ASN A 246 3.06 27.67 -1.51
CA ASN A 246 4.38 27.03 -1.59
C ASN A 246 4.58 25.98 -0.48
N ILE A 247 4.11 26.24 0.75
CA ILE A 247 4.16 25.27 1.86
C ILE A 247 3.25 24.08 1.54
N VAL A 248 2.05 24.36 1.05
CA VAL A 248 1.06 23.33 0.67
C VAL A 248 1.64 22.41 -0.41
N MET A 249 2.15 22.97 -1.51
CA MET A 249 2.72 22.18 -2.60
C MET A 249 3.99 21.44 -2.18
N THR A 250 4.81 22.01 -1.29
CA THR A 250 5.97 21.32 -0.71
C THR A 250 5.53 20.11 0.11
N ALA A 251 4.53 20.28 0.98
CA ALA A 251 4.01 19.19 1.81
C ALA A 251 3.34 18.09 0.98
N ILE A 252 2.55 18.44 -0.05
CA ILE A 252 1.95 17.47 -0.99
C ILE A 252 3.04 16.70 -1.75
N THR A 253 4.10 17.38 -2.19
CA THR A 253 5.22 16.74 -2.90
C THR A 253 5.98 15.76 -1.98
N LEU A 254 6.24 16.16 -0.74
CA LEU A 254 6.86 15.28 0.26
C LEU A 254 5.98 14.08 0.59
N LEU A 255 4.68 14.28 0.70
CA LEU A 255 3.72 13.21 0.92
C LEU A 255 3.72 12.20 -0.24
N ALA A 256 3.77 12.67 -1.49
CA ALA A 256 3.89 11.81 -2.67
C ALA A 256 5.22 11.02 -2.68
N LEU A 257 6.32 11.66 -2.30
CA LEU A 257 7.62 11.01 -2.13
C LEU A 257 7.58 9.92 -1.05
N ILE A 258 7.06 10.24 0.14
CA ILE A 258 6.93 9.31 1.26
C ILE A 258 6.03 8.13 0.88
N SER A 259 4.87 8.40 0.29
CA SER A 259 3.95 7.37 -0.20
C SER A 259 4.64 6.42 -1.19
N SER A 260 5.41 6.98 -2.14
CA SER A 260 6.17 6.22 -3.13
C SER A 260 7.25 5.35 -2.47
N VAL A 261 7.98 5.89 -1.49
CA VAL A 261 9.00 5.17 -0.73
C VAL A 261 8.39 4.02 0.08
N MET A 262 7.27 4.27 0.76
CA MET A 262 6.55 3.25 1.54
C MET A 262 6.01 2.13 0.64
N TYR A 263 5.44 2.49 -0.52
CA TYR A 263 5.00 1.52 -1.51
C TYR A 263 6.16 0.69 -2.05
N LEU A 264 7.29 1.33 -2.38
CA LEU A 264 8.49 0.63 -2.84
C LEU A 264 9.07 -0.32 -1.79
N ALA A 265 9.04 0.08 -0.51
CA ALA A 265 9.46 -0.77 0.59
C ALA A 265 8.61 -2.05 0.66
N ILE A 266 7.29 -1.93 0.56
CA ILE A 266 6.37 -3.07 0.52
C ILE A 266 6.60 -3.94 -0.72
N TYR A 267 6.81 -3.34 -1.89
CA TYR A 267 7.11 -4.08 -3.12
C TYR A 267 8.41 -4.91 -2.99
N ARG A 268 9.44 -4.35 -2.35
CA ARG A 268 10.69 -5.08 -2.08
C ARG A 268 10.48 -6.21 -1.07
N LEU A 269 9.66 -5.98 -0.04
CA LEU A 269 9.28 -7.01 0.93
C LEU A 269 8.54 -8.16 0.25
N GLU A 270 7.58 -7.87 -0.62
CA GLU A 270 6.89 -8.87 -1.45
C GLU A 270 7.90 -9.68 -2.28
N ALA A 271 8.82 -9.03 -2.99
CA ALA A 271 9.79 -9.74 -3.83
C ALA A 271 10.75 -10.61 -3.00
N ALA A 272 11.03 -10.26 -1.76
CA ALA A 272 11.78 -11.10 -0.83
C ALA A 272 10.96 -12.31 -0.36
N VAL A 273 9.69 -12.10 -0.03
CA VAL A 273 8.76 -13.16 0.41
C VAL A 273 8.46 -14.15 -0.72
N ALA A 274 8.16 -13.65 -1.92
CA ALA A 274 7.85 -14.49 -3.09
C ALA A 274 9.01 -15.42 -3.46
N ARG A 275 10.26 -14.96 -3.33
CA ARG A 275 11.46 -15.80 -3.54
C ARG A 275 11.61 -16.94 -2.54
N ARG A 276 10.93 -16.88 -1.38
CA ARG A 276 10.97 -17.91 -0.35
C ARG A 276 9.86 -18.96 -0.51
N TYR A 277 8.81 -18.64 -1.28
CA TYR A 277 7.66 -19.52 -1.55
C TYR A 277 7.58 -20.02 -3.00
N ALA A 278 8.49 -19.58 -3.88
CA ALA A 278 8.69 -20.11 -5.23
C ALA A 278 9.79 -21.18 -5.21
#